data_AF-A0A9P1IQM4-F1
#
_entry.id   AF-A0A9P1IQM4-F1
#
_cell.length_a   1.000
_cell.length_b   1.000
_cell.length_c   1.000
_cell.angle_alpha   90.00
_cell.angle_beta   90.00
_cell.angle_gamma   90.00
#
_symmetry.space_group_name_H-M   'P 1'
#
loop_
_entity.id
_entity.type
_entity.pdbx_description
1 polymer ?
#
loop_
_entity_poly.entity_id
_entity_poly.type
_entity_poly.pdbx_seq_one_letter_code
_entity_poly.pdbx_strand_id
1 'polypeptide(L)'
;MLFLIVIFGKNKRFSNSFYRIVQCDLVLNLCVYTNSWVHRLAQRPSTGYLLQNIPRQILVITSYTMPFFSHLQTVSITLLCFYRYSLLLEFMNFNKFWAKWYLLVYLGLITYTIAMILPISFTFFPLVYNSTDGCFVIHPDYYGTNHYVFGATVWIVSNVHLIIITTLGVLTVSKLRKRFSQHQNDTIRTRDMMKRVTLIVAINSAIYIIIIFWLLVVGVIFPDMNQVTQFEILVTVSDMISFSMPYTLLFFDKNIQEMMSEKIPSFSRNPSSIAVAPMT
;
A
#
# COMPACT_ATOMS: atom_id res chain seq x y z
N MET A 1 0.82 11.50 -1.46
CA MET A 1 1.87 10.59 -0.96
C MET A 1 3.20 11.31 -0.70
N LEU A 2 3.85 11.90 -1.71
CA LEU A 2 5.12 12.63 -1.56
C LEU A 2 5.13 13.66 -0.41
N PHE A 3 4.08 14.49 -0.32
CA PHE A 3 3.89 15.45 0.76
C PHE A 3 4.02 14.83 2.17
N LEU A 4 3.35 13.69 2.40
CA LEU A 4 3.38 13.00 3.70
C LEU A 4 4.76 12.40 3.98
N ILE A 5 5.42 11.82 2.97
CA ILE A 5 6.77 11.26 3.10
C ILE A 5 7.75 12.35 3.56
N VAL A 6 7.70 13.53 2.93
CA VAL A 6 8.59 14.65 3.28
C VAL A 6 8.31 15.16 4.69
N ILE A 7 7.05 15.28 5.07
CA ILE A 7 6.67 15.78 6.40
C ILE A 7 7.09 14.82 7.50
N PHE A 8 6.84 13.52 7.35
CA PHE A 8 7.21 12.52 8.35
C PHE A 8 8.73 12.47 8.55
N GLY A 9 9.52 12.70 7.49
CA GLY A 9 10.97 12.75 7.58
C GLY A 9 11.53 14.02 8.22
N LYS A 10 10.88 15.18 8.05
CA LYS A 10 11.43 16.47 8.49
C LYS A 10 10.90 16.99 9.82
N ASN A 11 9.65 16.67 10.17
CA ASN A 11 8.99 17.29 11.32
C ASN A 11 9.05 16.40 12.57
N LYS A 12 9.65 16.91 13.66
CA LYS A 12 9.78 16.23 14.96
C LYS A 12 8.43 15.77 15.54
N ARG A 13 7.32 16.43 15.19
CA ARG A 13 5.94 16.04 15.55
C ARG A 13 5.60 14.60 15.13
N PHE A 14 6.21 14.10 14.07
CA PHE A 14 5.98 12.75 13.51
C PHE A 14 7.13 11.77 13.79
N SER A 15 7.93 12.00 14.83
CA SER A 15 9.08 11.15 15.16
C SER A 15 8.73 9.78 15.76
N ASN A 16 7.45 9.53 16.07
CA ASN A 16 6.95 8.26 16.63
C ASN A 16 7.17 7.07 15.68
N SER A 17 7.35 5.87 16.23
CA SER A 17 7.56 4.63 15.48
C SER A 17 6.47 4.36 14.43
N PHE A 18 5.23 4.75 14.72
CA PHE A 18 4.10 4.61 13.78
C PHE A 18 4.36 5.34 12.48
N TYR A 19 4.68 6.64 12.56
CA TYR A 19 4.92 7.46 11.38
C TYR A 19 6.15 7.02 10.58
N ARG A 20 7.18 6.46 11.24
CA ARG A 20 8.36 5.90 10.55
C ARG A 20 8.01 4.67 9.72
N ILE A 21 7.23 3.74 10.28
CA ILE A 21 6.79 2.54 9.56
C ILE A 21 5.85 2.92 8.42
N VAL A 22 4.91 3.81 8.69
CA VAL A 22 4.01 4.35 7.66
C VAL A 22 4.80 5.08 6.57
N GLN A 23 5.85 5.82 6.90
CA GLN A 23 6.70 6.48 5.92
C GLN A 23 7.39 5.46 5.00
N CYS A 24 7.93 4.36 5.54
CA CYS A 24 8.47 3.28 4.73
C CYS A 24 7.42 2.66 3.81
N ASP A 25 6.22 2.39 4.32
CA ASP A 25 5.10 1.90 3.52
C ASP A 25 4.72 2.86 2.38
N LEU A 26 4.66 4.16 2.64
CA LEU A 26 4.40 5.18 1.63
C LEU A 26 5.52 5.26 0.56
N VAL A 27 6.79 5.11 0.97
CA VAL A 27 7.90 5.06 0.01
C VAL A 27 7.80 3.82 -0.88
N LEU A 28 7.47 2.67 -0.30
CA LEU A 28 7.26 1.44 -1.07
C LEU A 28 6.10 1.57 -2.03
N ASN A 29 4.95 2.09 -1.59
CA ASN A 29 3.78 2.33 -2.45
C ASN A 29 4.11 3.31 -3.59
N LEU A 30 4.98 4.31 -3.36
CA LEU A 30 5.47 5.18 -4.42
C LEU A 30 6.33 4.42 -5.44
N CYS A 31 7.22 3.54 -4.98
CA CYS A 31 8.02 2.70 -5.86
C CYS A 31 7.15 1.75 -6.69
N VAL A 32 6.14 1.12 -6.08
CA VAL A 32 5.17 0.24 -6.74
C VAL A 32 4.42 0.98 -7.83
N TYR A 33 3.84 2.14 -7.47
CA TYR A 33 3.14 3.01 -8.40
C TYR A 33 4.03 3.38 -9.59
N THR A 34 5.24 3.87 -9.31
CA THR A 34 6.20 4.29 -10.34
C THR A 34 6.61 3.12 -11.25
N ASN A 35 6.87 1.94 -10.68
CA ASN A 35 7.26 0.76 -11.44
C ASN A 35 6.14 0.24 -12.36
N SER A 36 4.88 0.39 -11.95
CA SER A 36 3.72 -0.06 -12.75
C SER A 36 3.56 0.70 -14.07
N TRP A 37 4.10 1.93 -14.17
CA TRP A 37 3.91 2.79 -15.35
C TRP A 37 4.51 2.21 -16.63
N VAL A 38 5.63 1.49 -16.55
CA VAL A 38 6.24 0.88 -17.74
C VAL A 38 5.27 -0.11 -18.39
N HIS A 39 4.63 -0.96 -17.57
CA HIS A 39 3.66 -1.94 -18.06
C HIS A 39 2.37 -1.30 -18.57
N ARG A 40 1.91 -0.22 -17.93
CA ARG A 40 0.76 0.56 -18.43
C ARG A 40 1.01 1.12 -19.82
N LEU A 41 2.20 1.68 -20.03
CA LEU A 41 2.56 2.23 -21.32
C LEU A 41 2.68 1.11 -22.36
N ALA A 42 3.23 -0.05 -21.97
CA ALA A 42 3.47 -1.19 -22.85
C ALA A 42 2.16 -1.85 -23.32
N GLN A 43 1.21 -2.09 -22.43
CA GLN A 43 0.02 -2.89 -22.73
C GLN A 43 -1.17 -2.06 -23.24
N ARG A 44 -1.02 -0.73 -23.34
CA ARG A 44 -2.04 0.14 -23.94
C ARG A 44 -1.79 0.36 -25.43
N PRO A 45 -2.78 0.08 -26.30
CA PRO A 45 -2.69 0.35 -27.74
C PRO A 45 -2.28 1.77 -28.09
N SER A 46 -2.72 2.76 -27.31
CA SER A 46 -2.46 4.18 -27.55
C SER A 46 -1.05 4.64 -27.18
N THR A 47 -0.27 3.85 -26.45
CA THR A 47 1.06 4.25 -25.94
C THR A 47 2.15 3.21 -26.13
N GLY A 48 1.81 1.99 -26.51
CA GLY A 48 2.78 0.89 -26.65
C GLY A 48 3.91 1.21 -27.62
N TYR A 49 3.61 1.91 -28.71
CA TYR A 49 4.61 2.33 -29.70
C TYR A 49 5.74 3.19 -29.12
N LEU A 50 5.50 3.94 -28.03
CA LEU A 50 6.52 4.77 -27.37
C LEU A 50 7.67 3.92 -26.79
N LEU A 51 7.39 2.66 -26.46
CA LEU A 51 8.35 1.75 -25.88
C LEU A 51 9.02 0.83 -26.91
N GLN A 52 8.67 0.93 -28.19
CA GLN A 52 9.21 0.08 -29.26
C GLN A 52 10.74 0.21 -29.40
N ASN A 53 11.26 1.41 -29.16
CA ASN A 53 12.69 1.71 -29.26
C ASN A 53 13.47 1.42 -27.96
N ILE A 54 12.80 0.98 -26.89
CA ILE A 54 13.47 0.65 -25.64
C ILE A 54 14.18 -0.71 -25.77
N PRO A 55 15.44 -0.82 -25.31
CA PRO A 55 16.15 -2.09 -25.27
C PRO A 55 15.34 -3.19 -24.60
N ARG A 56 15.27 -4.36 -25.26
CA ARG A 56 14.53 -5.53 -24.76
C ARG A 56 14.91 -5.91 -23.32
N GLN A 57 16.18 -5.72 -22.94
CA GLN A 57 16.68 -6.00 -21.59
C GLN A 57 15.94 -5.17 -20.53
N ILE A 58 15.64 -3.90 -20.82
CA ILE A 58 14.91 -3.01 -19.89
C ILE A 58 13.48 -3.51 -19.71
N LEU A 59 12.81 -3.87 -20.81
CA LEU A 59 11.46 -4.44 -20.76
C LEU A 59 11.42 -5.75 -19.96
N VAL A 60 12.43 -6.60 -20.14
CA VAL A 60 12.59 -7.85 -19.38
C VAL A 60 12.75 -7.57 -17.88
N ILE A 61 13.63 -6.64 -17.50
CA ILE A 61 13.84 -6.24 -16.10
C ILE A 61 12.53 -5.72 -15.51
N THR A 62 11.78 -4.90 -16.26
CA THR A 62 10.52 -4.34 -15.75
C THR A 62 9.46 -5.41 -15.53
N SER A 63 9.41 -6.46 -16.36
CA SER A 63 8.53 -7.62 -16.12
C SER A 63 8.90 -8.40 -14.86
N TYR A 64 10.19 -8.46 -14.48
CA TYR A 64 10.60 -9.04 -13.20
C TYR A 64 10.23 -8.18 -12.00
N THR A 65 10.35 -6.85 -12.14
CA THR A 65 10.11 -5.95 -11.02
C THR A 65 8.62 -5.84 -10.67
N MET A 66 7.69 -6.07 -11.61
CA MET A 66 6.26 -5.94 -11.32
C MET A 66 5.74 -6.95 -10.26
N PRO A 67 5.93 -8.28 -10.41
CA PRO A 67 5.57 -9.24 -9.36
C PRO A 67 6.31 -8.95 -8.04
N PHE A 68 7.55 -8.47 -8.13
CA PHE A 68 8.35 -8.05 -6.97
C PHE A 68 7.71 -6.93 -6.18
N PHE A 69 7.38 -5.83 -6.83
CA PHE A 69 6.74 -4.70 -6.16
C PHE A 69 5.34 -5.05 -5.66
N SER A 70 4.56 -5.83 -6.40
CA SER A 70 3.24 -6.29 -5.94
C SER A 70 3.34 -7.15 -4.67
N HIS A 71 4.27 -8.11 -4.63
CA HIS A 71 4.46 -8.92 -3.43
C HIS A 71 5.01 -8.10 -2.27
N LEU A 72 5.97 -7.19 -2.52
CA LEU A 72 6.52 -6.30 -1.50
C LEU A 72 5.46 -5.38 -0.88
N GLN A 73 4.54 -4.86 -1.70
CA GLN A 73 3.39 -4.05 -1.24
C GLN A 73 2.52 -4.85 -0.27
N THR A 74 2.14 -6.08 -0.64
CA THR A 74 1.33 -6.98 0.18
C THR A 74 1.99 -7.34 1.51
N VAL A 75 3.30 -7.60 1.48
CA VAL A 75 4.11 -7.89 2.68
C VAL A 75 4.22 -6.66 3.58
N SER A 76 4.37 -5.45 3.02
CA SER A 76 4.39 -4.19 3.78
C SER A 76 3.08 -3.97 4.55
N ILE A 77 1.93 -4.23 3.93
CA ILE A 77 0.61 -4.11 4.58
C ILE A 77 0.46 -5.13 5.71
N THR A 78 0.91 -6.36 5.48
CA THR A 78 0.97 -7.40 6.52
C THR A 78 1.85 -6.97 7.69
N LEU A 79 3.02 -6.39 7.42
CA LEU A 79 3.91 -5.85 8.44
C LEU A 79 3.24 -4.73 9.24
N LEU A 80 2.49 -3.83 8.61
CA LEU A 80 1.77 -2.77 9.31
C LEU A 80 0.72 -3.34 10.28
N CYS A 81 0.01 -4.39 9.87
CA CYS A 81 -0.93 -5.11 10.73
C CYS A 81 -0.20 -5.79 11.91
N PHE A 82 0.92 -6.44 11.63
CA PHE A 82 1.74 -7.10 12.65
C PHE A 82 2.35 -6.10 13.64
N TYR A 83 2.87 -4.98 13.14
CA TYR A 83 3.35 -3.87 13.95
C TYR A 83 2.26 -3.40 14.91
N ARG A 84 1.05 -3.17 14.41
CA ARG A 84 -0.06 -2.72 15.24
C ARG A 84 -0.41 -3.75 16.32
N TYR A 85 -0.47 -5.02 15.96
CA TYR A 85 -0.68 -6.11 16.91
C TYR A 85 0.42 -6.15 17.98
N SER A 86 1.69 -6.04 17.57
CA SER A 86 2.85 -6.11 18.47
C SER A 86 2.86 -4.99 19.51
N LEU A 87 2.42 -3.77 19.16
CA LEU A 87 2.31 -2.67 20.12
C LEU A 87 1.25 -2.90 21.21
N LEU A 88 0.29 -3.79 20.97
CA LEU A 88 -0.71 -4.18 21.95
C LEU A 88 -0.23 -5.34 22.84
N LEU A 89 0.88 -5.98 22.50
CA LEU A 89 1.52 -6.99 23.35
C LEU A 89 2.36 -6.28 24.41
N GLU A 90 1.89 -6.30 25.65
CA GLU A 90 2.54 -5.64 26.79
C GLU A 90 3.83 -6.33 27.25
N PHE A 91 4.09 -7.55 26.78
CA PHE A 91 5.20 -8.37 27.24
C PHE A 91 6.59 -7.89 26.79
N MET A 92 6.68 -7.04 25.74
CA MET A 92 7.97 -6.50 25.30
C MET A 92 7.90 -4.99 25.03
N ASN A 93 9.04 -4.32 25.17
CA ASN A 93 9.24 -2.91 24.80
C ASN A 93 9.18 -2.70 23.27
N PHE A 94 8.11 -3.18 22.60
CA PHE A 94 7.96 -3.16 21.15
C PHE A 94 8.08 -1.75 20.57
N ASN A 95 7.60 -0.72 21.27
CA ASN A 95 7.75 0.65 20.78
C ASN A 95 9.23 1.06 20.61
N LYS A 96 10.12 0.65 21.54
CA LYS A 96 11.56 0.89 21.42
C LYS A 96 12.19 0.04 20.31
N PHE A 97 11.76 -1.21 20.18
CA PHE A 97 12.20 -2.10 19.11
C PHE A 97 11.91 -1.51 17.74
N TRP A 98 10.65 -1.13 17.49
CA TRP A 98 10.22 -0.55 16.21
C TRP A 98 10.85 0.82 15.95
N ALA A 99 11.05 1.65 16.97
CA ALA A 99 11.73 2.93 16.80
C ALA A 99 13.19 2.76 16.33
N LYS A 100 13.88 1.69 16.78
CA LYS A 100 15.30 1.45 16.50
C LYS A 100 15.54 0.60 15.25
N TRP A 101 14.78 -0.47 15.07
CA TRP A 101 15.08 -1.53 14.09
C TRP A 101 14.19 -1.54 12.85
N TYR A 102 13.26 -0.58 12.69
CA TYR A 102 12.33 -0.57 11.55
C TYR A 102 13.03 -0.68 10.18
N LEU A 103 14.15 0.02 9.95
CA LEU A 103 14.88 -0.07 8.68
C LEU A 103 15.43 -1.48 8.41
N LEU A 104 15.94 -2.15 9.45
CA LEU A 104 16.45 -3.52 9.32
C LEU A 104 15.31 -4.49 9.05
N VAL A 105 14.15 -4.30 9.67
CA VAL A 105 12.94 -5.09 9.37
C VAL A 105 12.53 -4.92 7.91
N TYR A 106 12.52 -3.70 7.38
CA TYR A 106 12.21 -3.44 5.97
C TYR A 106 13.27 -4.01 5.01
N LEU A 107 14.55 -3.99 5.39
CA LEU A 107 15.60 -4.68 4.62
C LEU A 107 15.35 -6.19 4.57
N GLY A 108 14.96 -6.79 5.70
CA GLY A 108 14.55 -8.18 5.78
C GLY A 108 13.29 -8.50 4.95
N LEU A 109 12.35 -7.57 4.83
CA LEU A 109 11.21 -7.73 3.93
C LEU A 109 11.64 -7.78 2.47
N ILE A 110 12.54 -6.89 2.05
CA ILE A 110 13.05 -6.86 0.68
C ILE A 110 13.76 -8.19 0.36
N THR A 111 14.63 -8.68 1.25
CA THR A 111 15.31 -9.95 1.03
C THR A 111 14.35 -11.14 1.00
N TYR A 112 13.33 -11.14 1.86
CA TYR A 112 12.25 -12.14 1.83
C TYR A 112 11.49 -12.12 0.48
N THR A 113 11.10 -10.95 -0.01
CA THR A 113 10.40 -10.82 -1.28
C THR A 113 11.25 -11.31 -2.46
N ILE A 114 12.55 -10.99 -2.47
CA ILE A 114 13.47 -11.50 -3.50
C ILE A 114 13.53 -13.03 -3.45
N ALA A 115 13.69 -13.60 -2.26
CA ALA A 115 13.78 -15.05 -2.08
C ALA A 115 12.51 -15.79 -2.54
N MET A 116 11.33 -15.20 -2.32
CA MET A 116 10.05 -15.78 -2.74
C MET A 116 9.82 -15.71 -4.25
N ILE A 117 10.44 -14.75 -4.95
CA ILE A 117 10.23 -14.52 -6.38
C ILE A 117 11.29 -15.19 -7.24
N LEU A 118 12.48 -15.45 -6.70
CA LEU A 118 13.55 -16.15 -7.39
C LEU A 118 13.14 -17.52 -7.97
N PRO A 119 12.26 -18.33 -7.33
CA PRO A 119 11.75 -19.56 -7.95
C PRO A 119 10.79 -19.31 -9.13
N ILE A 120 10.08 -18.18 -9.10
CA ILE A 120 9.08 -17.77 -10.09
C ILE A 120 9.75 -17.07 -11.29
N SER A 121 10.96 -16.54 -11.12
CA SER A 121 11.68 -15.84 -12.19
C SER A 121 12.06 -16.74 -13.37
N PHE A 122 12.00 -18.06 -13.19
CA PHE A 122 12.24 -19.06 -14.23
C PHE A 122 11.04 -19.31 -15.16
N THR A 123 9.83 -18.83 -14.84
CA THR A 123 8.59 -19.07 -15.63
C THR A 123 8.22 -17.91 -16.56
N PHE A 124 9.22 -17.18 -17.07
CA PHE A 124 9.09 -15.85 -17.65
C PHE A 124 8.17 -15.71 -18.89
N PHE A 125 7.50 -14.54 -19.00
CA PHE A 125 6.71 -14.11 -20.16
C PHE A 125 7.37 -12.89 -20.83
N PRO A 126 8.14 -13.06 -21.91
CA PRO A 126 8.63 -11.91 -22.64
C PRO A 126 7.46 -11.15 -23.27
N LEU A 127 7.41 -9.84 -23.00
CA LEU A 127 6.51 -8.92 -23.72
C LEU A 127 7.02 -8.76 -25.15
N VAL A 128 6.14 -9.00 -26.12
CA VAL A 128 6.41 -8.83 -27.55
C VAL A 128 5.51 -7.75 -28.09
N TYR A 129 6.08 -6.84 -28.88
CA TYR A 129 5.30 -5.80 -29.53
C TYR A 129 4.43 -6.40 -30.63
N ASN A 130 3.12 -6.28 -30.50
CA ASN A 130 2.17 -6.61 -31.55
C ASN A 130 1.88 -5.37 -32.39
N SER A 131 2.41 -5.34 -33.61
CA SER A 131 2.21 -4.23 -34.55
C SER A 131 0.75 -4.04 -34.98
N THR A 132 -0.08 -5.09 -34.91
CA THR A 132 -1.50 -5.03 -35.27
C THR A 132 -2.33 -4.31 -34.21
N ASP A 133 -2.04 -4.57 -32.93
CA ASP A 133 -2.76 -4.00 -31.79
C ASP A 133 -2.09 -2.73 -31.23
N GLY A 134 -0.89 -2.40 -31.68
CA GLY A 134 -0.12 -1.24 -31.23
C GLY A 134 0.39 -1.34 -29.78
N CYS A 135 0.35 -2.53 -29.19
CA CYS A 135 0.73 -2.76 -27.79
C CYS A 135 1.61 -4.00 -27.62
N PHE A 136 2.24 -4.11 -26.45
CA PHE A 136 2.98 -5.29 -26.06
C PHE A 136 2.03 -6.33 -25.47
N VAL A 137 2.13 -7.56 -25.96
CA VAL A 137 1.38 -8.73 -25.48
C VAL A 137 2.34 -9.79 -24.98
N ILE A 138 1.84 -10.71 -24.14
CA ILE A 138 2.62 -11.88 -23.73
C ILE A 138 2.84 -12.77 -24.95
N HIS A 139 4.07 -13.26 -25.14
CA HIS A 139 4.40 -14.13 -26.25
C HIS A 139 3.52 -15.41 -26.27
N PRO A 140 2.86 -15.75 -27.40
CA PRO A 140 1.95 -16.90 -27.53
C PRO A 140 2.55 -18.25 -27.10
N ASP A 141 3.80 -18.52 -27.47
CA ASP A 141 4.51 -19.77 -27.11
C ASP A 141 4.70 -20.00 -25.59
N TYR A 142 4.48 -18.97 -24.78
CA TYR A 142 4.55 -19.07 -23.32
C TYR A 142 3.18 -19.30 -22.68
N TYR A 143 2.09 -19.37 -23.46
CA TYR A 143 0.79 -19.87 -23.00
C TYR A 143 0.84 -21.39 -22.82
N GLY A 144 1.35 -21.81 -21.66
CA GLY A 144 1.45 -23.21 -21.28
C GLY A 144 1.56 -23.35 -19.76
N THR A 145 2.13 -24.47 -19.29
CA THR A 145 2.26 -24.81 -17.87
C THR A 145 2.81 -23.68 -17.01
N ASN A 146 3.77 -22.90 -17.52
CA ASN A 146 4.38 -21.78 -16.80
C ASN A 146 3.40 -20.65 -16.46
N HIS A 147 2.44 -20.35 -17.33
CA HIS A 147 1.40 -19.32 -17.09
C HIS A 147 0.43 -19.75 -15.99
N TYR A 148 -0.02 -21.01 -16.05
CA TYR A 148 -0.85 -21.58 -15.01
C TYR A 148 -0.14 -21.64 -13.66
N VAL A 149 1.14 -22.05 -13.63
CA VAL A 149 1.94 -22.09 -12.40
C VAL A 149 2.14 -20.69 -11.81
N PHE A 150 2.41 -19.68 -12.64
CA PHE A 150 2.50 -18.29 -12.20
C PHE A 150 1.18 -17.79 -11.59
N GLY A 151 0.06 -17.96 -12.31
CA GLY A 151 -1.26 -17.57 -11.83
C GLY A 151 -1.65 -18.27 -10.54
N ALA A 152 -1.43 -19.59 -10.44
CA ALA A 152 -1.69 -20.38 -9.25
C ALA A 152 -0.83 -19.91 -8.05
N THR A 153 0.44 -19.59 -8.28
CA THR A 153 1.34 -19.09 -7.23
C THR A 153 0.87 -17.74 -6.70
N VAL A 154 0.54 -16.80 -7.60
CA VAL A 154 -0.01 -15.48 -7.22
C VAL A 154 -1.32 -15.66 -6.43
N TRP A 155 -2.18 -16.58 -6.86
CA TRP A 155 -3.43 -16.88 -6.18
C TRP A 155 -3.22 -17.45 -4.77
N ILE A 156 -2.34 -18.45 -4.61
CA ILE A 156 -2.01 -19.05 -3.32
C ILE A 156 -1.42 -18.00 -2.37
N VAL A 157 -0.41 -17.25 -2.84
CA VAL A 157 0.26 -16.24 -2.03
C VAL A 157 -0.72 -15.15 -1.59
N SER A 158 -1.61 -14.70 -2.47
CA SER A 158 -2.63 -13.69 -2.15
C SER A 158 -3.59 -14.18 -1.08
N ASN A 159 -4.05 -15.43 -1.17
CA ASN A 159 -4.93 -16.05 -0.16
C ASN A 159 -4.24 -16.20 1.21
N VAL A 160 -2.97 -16.61 1.23
CA VAL A 160 -2.20 -16.70 2.48
C VAL A 160 -2.13 -15.34 3.17
N HIS A 161 -1.84 -14.27 2.42
CA HIS A 161 -1.78 -12.92 2.98
C HIS A 161 -3.16 -12.42 3.44
N LEU A 162 -4.23 -12.73 2.70
CA LEU A 162 -5.59 -12.40 3.09
C LEU A 162 -5.95 -13.03 4.45
N ILE A 163 -5.63 -14.30 4.66
CA ILE A 163 -5.87 -15.01 5.92
C ILE A 163 -5.04 -14.39 7.06
N ILE A 164 -3.76 -14.10 6.82
CA ILE A 164 -2.86 -13.50 7.83
C ILE A 164 -3.36 -12.12 8.24
N ILE A 165 -3.67 -11.23 7.28
CA ILE A 165 -4.14 -9.86 7.56
C ILE A 165 -5.46 -9.90 8.33
N THR A 166 -6.40 -10.76 7.91
CA THR A 166 -7.69 -10.92 8.60
C THR A 166 -7.49 -11.41 10.03
N THR A 167 -6.64 -12.42 10.23
CA THR A 167 -6.33 -12.98 11.56
C THR A 167 -5.69 -11.92 12.45
N LEU A 168 -4.67 -11.20 11.96
CA LEU A 168 -4.03 -10.11 12.69
C LEU A 168 -5.00 -8.99 13.02
N GLY A 169 -5.93 -8.66 12.12
CA GLY A 169 -6.99 -7.68 12.35
C GLY A 169 -7.89 -8.06 13.52
N VAL A 170 -8.43 -9.29 13.52
CA VAL A 170 -9.29 -9.82 14.60
C VAL A 170 -8.53 -9.87 15.93
N LEU A 171 -7.29 -10.35 15.92
CA LEU A 171 -6.44 -10.40 17.11
C LEU A 171 -6.14 -9.01 17.67
N THR A 172 -5.88 -8.03 16.81
CA THR A 172 -5.62 -6.63 17.19
C THR A 172 -6.83 -6.02 17.89
N VAL A 173 -8.04 -6.18 17.33
CA VAL A 173 -9.28 -5.68 17.94
C VAL A 173 -9.55 -6.38 19.28
N SER A 174 -9.37 -7.70 19.33
CA SER A 174 -9.57 -8.49 20.54
C SER A 174 -8.62 -8.07 21.68
N LYS A 175 -7.33 -7.87 21.36
CA LYS A 175 -6.33 -7.40 22.32
C LYS A 175 -6.58 -5.96 22.76
N LEU A 176 -6.98 -5.09 21.84
CA LEU A 176 -7.33 -3.70 22.15
C LEU A 176 -8.48 -3.65 23.17
N ARG A 177 -9.52 -4.47 22.99
CA ARG A 177 -10.65 -4.58 23.92
C ARG A 177 -10.21 -5.09 25.29
N LYS A 178 -9.40 -6.15 25.33
CA LYS A 178 -8.86 -6.70 26.61
C LYS A 178 -8.03 -5.65 27.36
N ARG A 179 -7.13 -4.95 26.66
CA ARG A 179 -6.29 -3.90 27.25
C ARG A 179 -7.11 -2.76 27.86
N PHE A 180 -8.19 -2.33 27.21
CA PHE A 180 -9.08 -1.31 27.78
C PHE A 180 -9.87 -1.78 29.01
N SER A 181 -10.13 -3.08 29.13
CA SER A 181 -10.77 -3.65 30.31
C SER A 181 -9.80 -3.81 31.48
N GLN A 182 -8.50 -3.94 31.22
CA GLN A 182 -7.49 -4.24 32.25
C GLN A 182 -6.71 -3.00 32.71
N HIS A 183 -6.41 -2.07 31.80
CA HIS A 183 -5.57 -0.89 32.07
C HIS A 183 -6.39 0.40 32.03
N GLN A 184 -7.23 0.59 33.05
CA GLN A 184 -7.96 1.84 33.25
C GLN A 184 -7.04 3.02 33.64
N ASN A 185 -5.80 2.72 34.07
CA ASN A 185 -4.79 3.69 34.50
C ASN A 185 -3.96 4.29 33.34
N ASP A 186 -4.11 3.81 32.10
CA ASP A 186 -3.49 4.45 30.94
C ASP A 186 -4.02 5.89 30.79
N THR A 187 -3.14 6.86 30.52
CA THR A 187 -3.56 8.25 30.32
C THR A 187 -4.61 8.35 29.19
N ILE A 188 -5.61 9.22 29.36
CA ILE A 188 -6.68 9.41 28.36
C ILE A 188 -6.09 9.67 26.96
N ARG A 189 -4.99 10.43 26.89
CA ARG A 189 -4.28 10.75 25.66
C ARG A 189 -3.63 9.54 24.98
N THR A 190 -2.96 8.66 25.72
CA THR A 190 -2.35 7.45 25.14
C THR A 190 -3.41 6.49 24.62
N ARG A 191 -4.51 6.36 25.37
CA ARG A 191 -5.67 5.55 24.99
C ARG A 191 -6.30 6.01 23.68
N ASP A 192 -6.55 7.32 23.55
CA ASP A 192 -7.15 7.90 22.35
C ASP A 192 -6.22 7.80 21.13
N MET A 193 -4.92 8.02 21.33
CA MET A 193 -3.93 7.82 20.27
C MET A 193 -3.93 6.36 19.79
N MET A 194 -3.97 5.40 20.70
CA MET A 194 -4.01 3.98 20.34
C MET A 194 -5.27 3.62 19.54
N LYS A 195 -6.45 4.11 19.94
CA LYS A 195 -7.69 3.86 19.19
C LYS A 195 -7.59 4.37 17.76
N ARG A 196 -7.13 5.62 17.58
CA ARG A 196 -7.02 6.24 16.26
C ARG A 196 -6.00 5.54 15.36
N VAL A 197 -4.83 5.22 15.90
CA VAL A 197 -3.81 4.47 15.15
C VAL A 197 -4.30 3.07 14.77
N THR A 198 -4.99 2.35 15.67
CA THR A 198 -5.62 1.07 15.30
C THR A 198 -6.66 1.28 14.20
N LEU A 199 -7.50 2.31 14.31
CA LEU A 199 -8.55 2.59 13.34
C LEU A 199 -7.98 2.86 11.94
N ILE A 200 -6.93 3.68 11.84
CA ILE A 200 -6.25 3.97 10.56
C ILE A 200 -5.73 2.67 9.92
N VAL A 201 -5.01 1.85 10.69
CA VAL A 201 -4.48 0.57 10.19
C VAL A 201 -5.62 -0.39 9.82
N ALA A 202 -6.68 -0.44 10.62
CA ALA A 202 -7.84 -1.30 10.37
C ALA A 202 -8.58 -0.91 9.10
N ILE A 203 -8.85 0.38 8.87
CA ILE A 203 -9.47 0.89 7.64
C ILE A 203 -8.60 0.53 6.44
N ASN A 204 -7.30 0.79 6.50
CA ASN A 204 -6.39 0.47 5.41
C ASN A 204 -6.35 -1.03 5.09
N SER A 205 -6.32 -1.89 6.13
CA SER A 205 -6.38 -3.35 5.95
C SER A 205 -7.73 -3.83 5.41
N ALA A 206 -8.84 -3.20 5.79
CA ALA A 206 -10.17 -3.55 5.30
C ALA A 206 -10.32 -3.21 3.81
N ILE A 207 -9.85 -2.03 3.39
CA ILE A 207 -9.79 -1.65 1.98
C ILE A 207 -8.97 -2.67 1.19
N TYR A 208 -7.79 -3.04 1.71
CA TYR A 208 -6.94 -4.05 1.07
C TYR A 208 -7.64 -5.42 0.94
N ILE A 209 -8.29 -5.90 2.01
CA ILE A 209 -9.04 -7.18 1.99
C ILE A 209 -10.15 -7.13 0.94
N ILE A 210 -10.95 -6.06 0.89
CA ILE A 210 -12.04 -5.92 -0.09
C ILE A 210 -11.50 -5.97 -1.51
N ILE A 211 -10.41 -5.26 -1.77
CA ILE A 211 -9.79 -5.18 -3.09
C ILE A 211 -9.21 -6.54 -3.53
N ILE A 212 -8.47 -7.24 -2.65
CA ILE A 212 -7.94 -8.57 -2.97
C ILE A 212 -9.08 -9.58 -3.13
N PHE A 213 -10.09 -9.54 -2.27
CA PHE A 213 -11.26 -10.41 -2.38
C PHE A 213 -11.96 -10.20 -3.72
N TRP A 214 -12.17 -8.95 -4.14
CA TRP A 214 -12.71 -8.62 -5.45
C TRP A 214 -11.86 -9.19 -6.59
N LEU A 215 -10.54 -9.05 -6.51
CA LEU A 215 -9.63 -9.59 -7.53
C LEU A 215 -9.72 -11.12 -7.65
N LEU A 216 -9.85 -11.83 -6.52
CA LEU A 216 -10.05 -13.27 -6.49
C LEU A 216 -11.38 -13.66 -7.14
N VAL A 217 -12.45 -12.90 -6.90
CA VAL A 217 -13.77 -13.13 -7.47
C VAL A 217 -13.77 -12.89 -8.98
N VAL A 218 -13.14 -11.82 -9.47
CA VAL A 218 -13.08 -11.50 -10.90
C VAL A 218 -12.38 -12.61 -11.69
N GLY A 219 -11.26 -13.14 -11.17
CA GLY A 219 -10.53 -14.22 -11.84
C GLY A 219 -11.31 -15.54 -11.96
N VAL A 220 -12.33 -15.75 -11.13
CA VAL A 220 -13.17 -16.96 -11.16
C VAL A 220 -14.47 -16.75 -11.94
N ILE A 221 -15.11 -15.59 -11.77
CA ILE A 221 -16.41 -15.29 -12.38
C ILE A 221 -16.28 -14.86 -13.84
N PHE A 222 -15.19 -14.19 -14.22
CA PHE A 222 -14.99 -13.69 -15.58
C PHE A 222 -13.72 -14.26 -16.24
N PRO A 223 -13.65 -15.59 -16.45
CA PRO A 223 -12.47 -16.24 -17.03
C PRO A 223 -12.18 -15.78 -18.47
N ASP A 224 -13.23 -15.41 -19.23
CA ASP A 224 -13.12 -15.04 -20.65
C ASP A 224 -12.78 -13.55 -20.88
N MET A 225 -12.45 -12.79 -19.83
CA MET A 225 -12.06 -11.39 -19.97
C MET A 225 -10.79 -11.24 -20.80
N ASN A 226 -10.76 -10.23 -21.69
CA ASN A 226 -9.57 -9.87 -22.45
C ASN A 226 -8.40 -9.54 -21.50
N GLN A 227 -7.20 -9.98 -21.83
CA GLN A 227 -5.98 -9.82 -21.05
C GLN A 227 -5.62 -8.37 -20.79
N VAL A 228 -5.83 -7.48 -21.78
CA VAL A 228 -5.62 -6.04 -21.61
C VAL A 228 -6.53 -5.52 -20.50
N THR A 229 -7.81 -5.89 -20.52
CA THR A 229 -8.79 -5.52 -19.49
C THR A 229 -8.43 -6.09 -18.12
N GLN A 230 -8.03 -7.36 -18.05
CA GLN A 230 -7.59 -7.98 -16.79
C GLN A 230 -6.39 -7.25 -16.19
N PHE A 231 -5.41 -6.89 -17.02
CA PHE A 231 -4.25 -6.12 -16.58
C PHE A 231 -4.63 -4.70 -16.12
N GLU A 232 -5.48 -4.00 -16.86
CA GLU A 232 -5.92 -2.65 -16.47
C GLU A 232 -6.65 -2.65 -15.13
N ILE A 233 -7.49 -3.67 -14.88
CA ILE A 233 -8.15 -3.86 -13.57
C ILE A 233 -7.11 -4.09 -12.48
N LEU A 234 -6.15 -4.99 -12.70
CA LEU A 234 -5.10 -5.31 -11.73
C LEU A 234 -4.28 -4.08 -11.34
N VAL A 235 -3.88 -3.28 -12.32
CA VAL A 235 -3.10 -2.06 -12.10
C VAL A 235 -3.92 -0.98 -11.40
N THR A 236 -5.19 -0.83 -11.77
CA THR A 236 -6.12 0.11 -11.09
C THR A 236 -6.31 -0.28 -9.63
N VAL A 237 -6.46 -1.57 -9.36
CA VAL A 237 -6.53 -2.15 -8.02
C VAL A 237 -5.25 -1.84 -7.22
N SER A 238 -4.07 -2.03 -7.83
CA SER A 238 -2.79 -1.68 -7.19
C SER A 238 -2.68 -0.19 -6.86
N ASP A 239 -3.23 0.70 -7.69
CA ASP A 239 -3.30 2.13 -7.38
C ASP A 239 -4.18 2.44 -6.18
N MET A 240 -5.37 1.84 -6.14
CA MET A 240 -6.29 2.01 -5.03
C MET A 240 -5.62 1.62 -3.71
N ILE A 241 -4.86 0.53 -3.70
CA ILE A 241 -4.07 0.09 -2.54
C ILE A 241 -2.92 1.08 -2.24
N SER A 242 -2.17 1.49 -3.26
CA SER A 242 -1.02 2.39 -3.10
C SER A 242 -1.43 3.74 -2.51
N PHE A 243 -2.63 4.22 -2.84
CA PHE A 243 -3.16 5.50 -2.37
C PHE A 243 -4.10 5.39 -1.16
N SER A 244 -4.55 4.20 -0.74
CA SER A 244 -5.48 4.07 0.38
C SER A 244 -4.90 4.59 1.70
N MET A 245 -3.64 4.26 1.99
CA MET A 245 -2.97 4.68 3.23
C MET A 245 -2.80 6.21 3.32
N PRO A 246 -2.26 6.92 2.31
CA PRO A 246 -2.13 8.37 2.39
C PRO A 246 -3.49 9.07 2.50
N TYR A 247 -4.55 8.59 1.83
CA TYR A 247 -5.89 9.15 2.02
C TYR A 247 -6.44 8.90 3.42
N THR A 248 -6.31 7.69 3.94
CA THR A 248 -6.74 7.34 5.31
C THR A 248 -6.07 8.24 6.34
N LEU A 249 -4.77 8.51 6.19
CA LEU A 249 -4.03 9.42 7.07
C LEU A 249 -4.57 10.86 7.02
N LEU A 250 -4.86 11.39 5.83
CA LEU A 250 -5.39 12.76 5.69
C LEU A 250 -6.78 12.93 6.33
N PHE A 251 -7.65 11.91 6.24
CA PHE A 251 -9.01 11.98 6.75
C PHE A 251 -9.17 11.58 8.22
N PHE A 252 -8.29 10.74 8.77
CA PHE A 252 -8.47 10.18 10.11
C PHE A 252 -7.35 10.53 11.10
N ASP A 253 -6.20 11.01 10.65
CA ASP A 253 -5.11 11.41 11.56
C ASP A 253 -5.23 12.89 11.96
N LYS A 254 -5.65 13.12 13.21
CA LYS A 254 -5.78 14.48 13.76
C LYS A 254 -4.47 15.27 13.78
N ASN A 255 -3.31 14.63 13.97
CA ASN A 255 -2.04 15.36 13.97
C ASN A 255 -1.73 15.93 12.58
N ILE A 256 -2.13 15.21 11.53
CA ILE A 256 -1.96 15.65 10.15
C ILE A 256 -2.98 16.75 9.85
N GLN A 257 -4.23 16.59 10.26
CA GLN A 257 -5.29 17.59 10.09
C GLN A 257 -4.96 18.91 10.79
N GLU A 258 -4.51 18.86 12.05
CA GLU A 258 -4.11 20.03 12.82
C GLU A 258 -2.96 20.77 12.12
N MET A 259 -1.91 20.06 11.72
CA MET A 259 -0.81 20.66 10.95
C MET A 259 -1.28 21.27 9.61
N MET A 260 -2.20 20.61 8.89
CA MET A 260 -2.75 21.18 7.66
C MET A 260 -3.54 22.46 7.95
N SER A 261 -4.34 22.48 9.02
CA SER A 261 -5.11 23.65 9.44
C SER A 261 -4.23 24.81 9.96
N GLU A 262 -3.08 24.50 10.58
CA GLU A 262 -2.10 25.50 11.02
C GLU A 262 -1.38 26.15 9.82
N LYS A 263 -1.17 25.40 8.74
CA LYS A 263 -0.45 25.85 7.54
C LYS A 263 -1.32 26.44 6.45
N ILE A 264 -2.62 26.14 6.46
CA ILE A 264 -3.62 26.79 5.62
C ILE A 264 -4.19 27.92 6.49
N PRO A 265 -3.63 29.15 6.45
CA PRO A 265 -4.22 30.26 7.17
C PRO A 265 -5.70 30.36 6.76
N SER A 266 -6.56 30.37 7.76
CA SER A 266 -8.00 30.51 7.63
C SER A 266 -8.39 31.52 6.54
N PHE A 267 -8.94 31.05 5.42
CA PHE A 267 -9.62 31.90 4.45
C PHE A 267 -10.97 32.42 4.98
N SER A 268 -11.26 32.27 6.28
CA SER A 268 -12.34 33.00 6.94
C SER A 268 -12.05 33.21 8.43
N ARG A 269 -11.50 34.37 8.77
CA ARG A 269 -11.77 35.04 10.04
C ARG A 269 -11.91 36.54 9.75
N ASN A 270 -13.16 36.92 9.50
CA ASN A 270 -13.85 38.20 9.72
C ASN A 270 -13.05 39.51 9.71
N PRO A 271 -13.68 40.55 9.14
CA PRO A 271 -13.85 41.80 9.86
C PRO A 271 -15.33 42.01 10.17
N SER A 272 -15.73 41.60 11.37
CA SER A 272 -16.72 42.35 12.13
C SER A 272 -16.12 43.72 12.42
N SER A 273 -16.19 44.62 11.45
CA SER A 273 -15.90 46.04 11.58
C SER A 273 -16.90 46.82 10.73
N ILE A 274 -18.18 46.72 11.08
CA ILE A 274 -19.16 47.76 10.80
C ILE A 274 -19.55 48.30 12.16
N ALA A 275 -18.69 49.14 12.72
CA ALA A 275 -19.08 50.11 13.72
C ALA A 275 -19.79 51.24 12.94
N VAL A 276 -21.12 51.20 12.89
CA VAL A 276 -21.93 52.37 12.54
C VAL A 276 -22.28 53.04 13.87
N ALA A 277 -21.81 54.28 13.99
CA ALA A 277 -21.99 55.17 15.14
C ALA A 277 -23.48 55.44 15.44
N PRO A 278 -23.83 55.81 16.69
CA PRO A 278 -25.18 56.23 17.02
C PRO A 278 -25.50 57.55 16.31
N MET A 279 -26.63 57.60 15.60
CA MET A 279 -27.17 58.85 15.06
C MET A 279 -27.73 59.69 16.21
N THR A 280 -27.16 60.87 16.42
CA THR A 280 -27.82 62.04 17.01
C THR A 280 -28.51 62.83 15.92
#